data_AF-A0A3Q8VJH8-F1
#
_entry.id   AF-A0A3Q8VJH8-F1
#
_cell.length_a   1.000
_cell.length_b   1.000
_cell.length_c   1.000
_cell.angle_alpha   90.00
_cell.angle_beta   90.00
_cell.angle_gamma   90.00
#
_symmetry.space_group_name_H-M   'P 1'
#
loop_
_entity.id
_entity.type
_entity.pdbx_description
1 polymer ?
#
loop_
_entity_poly.entity_id
_entity_poly.type
_entity_poly.pdbx_seq_one_letter_code
_entity_poly.pdbx_strand_id
1 'polypeptide(L)'
;LLSSMPGCAVTEVEIDGVLHEYSSKEGVQEDILEILLNLKGLAVTIEGKDEAMLTLSKSGAGPVIAADITHDGDVTIVNPDHVICHLTGNNDISMRIRVERGRGYVPASARAQTEDDDRPIGRLLVDASFSPVARIAYNVEAARVEQRTDLDKLVIDMTTNGTIDPEEAIRRSATILAEQLDAFVELRDVTEPEMKEEKPEFDPI
;
A
#
# COMPACT_ATOMS: atom_id res chain seq x y z
N LEU A 1 3.28 -2.92 10.21
CA LEU A 1 4.16 -2.69 9.04
C LEU A 1 3.52 -3.15 7.74
N LEU A 2 3.20 -4.44 7.55
CA LEU A 2 2.66 -4.90 6.26
C LEU A 2 1.18 -4.51 6.00
N SER A 3 0.32 -4.58 7.02
CA SER A 3 -1.13 -4.46 6.81
C SER A 3 -1.69 -3.04 7.01
N SER A 4 -1.20 -2.30 7.99
CA SER A 4 -1.84 -1.04 8.45
C SER A 4 -1.14 0.22 7.95
N MET A 5 -0.03 0.09 7.23
CA MET A 5 0.68 1.25 6.69
C MET A 5 -0.15 1.89 5.57
N PRO A 6 -0.40 3.21 5.64
CA PRO A 6 -1.04 3.91 4.54
C PRO A 6 -0.08 4.00 3.36
N GLY A 7 -0.58 3.76 2.16
CA GLY A 7 0.14 3.97 0.91
C GLY A 7 -0.81 4.06 -0.27
N CYS A 8 -0.27 4.13 -1.47
CA CYS A 8 -1.04 4.29 -2.70
C CYS A 8 -0.71 3.15 -3.66
N ALA A 9 -1.71 2.72 -4.44
CA ALA A 9 -1.53 1.65 -5.42
C ALA A 9 -2.44 1.87 -6.63
N VAL A 10 -2.04 1.31 -7.76
CA VAL A 10 -2.88 1.23 -8.96
C VAL A 10 -4.04 0.28 -8.69
N THR A 11 -5.26 0.71 -9.04
CA THR A 11 -6.49 -0.03 -8.75
C THR A 11 -7.20 -0.47 -10.03
N GLU A 12 -7.32 0.44 -10.98
CA GLU A 12 -7.97 0.22 -12.27
C GLU A 12 -7.06 0.72 -13.39
N VAL A 13 -7.12 0.04 -14.54
CA VAL A 13 -6.42 0.43 -15.75
C VAL A 13 -7.38 0.29 -16.92
N GLU A 14 -7.51 1.34 -17.72
CA GLU A 14 -8.29 1.35 -18.96
C GLU A 14 -7.31 1.56 -20.11
N ILE A 15 -7.16 0.56 -20.99
CA ILE A 15 -6.20 0.60 -22.11
C ILE A 15 -6.98 0.71 -23.41
N ASP A 16 -6.61 1.65 -24.27
CA ASP A 16 -7.31 1.89 -25.53
C ASP A 16 -7.19 0.68 -26.46
N GLY A 17 -8.35 0.15 -26.88
CA GLY A 17 -8.46 -1.02 -27.75
C GLY A 17 -8.40 -2.37 -27.02
N VAL A 18 -8.33 -2.39 -25.69
CA VAL A 18 -8.32 -3.61 -24.87
C VAL A 18 -9.65 -3.75 -24.14
N LEU A 19 -10.35 -4.86 -24.40
CA LEU A 19 -11.65 -5.13 -23.78
C LEU A 19 -11.52 -5.99 -22.51
N HIS A 20 -10.49 -6.84 -22.45
CA HIS A 20 -10.25 -7.78 -21.36
C HIS A 20 -8.76 -8.10 -21.20
N GLU A 21 -8.39 -8.57 -20.01
CA GLU A 21 -7.01 -8.85 -19.58
C GLU A 21 -6.29 -9.94 -20.39
N TYR A 22 -7.02 -10.88 -21.00
CA TYR A 22 -6.45 -11.97 -21.80
C TYR A 22 -6.18 -11.62 -23.27
N SER A 23 -6.30 -10.35 -23.64
CA SER A 23 -6.04 -9.91 -25.01
C SER A 23 -4.57 -9.56 -25.21
N SER A 24 -4.18 -9.43 -26.47
CA SER A 24 -2.88 -8.90 -26.89
C SER A 24 -3.12 -7.63 -27.68
N LYS A 25 -2.28 -6.62 -27.52
CA LYS A 25 -2.34 -5.39 -28.33
C LYS A 25 -1.27 -5.44 -29.41
N GLU A 26 -1.68 -5.30 -30.67
CA GLU A 26 -0.74 -5.22 -31.78
C GLU A 26 0.23 -4.05 -31.58
N GLY A 27 1.53 -4.30 -31.76
CA GLY A 27 2.56 -3.29 -31.56
C GLY A 27 3.14 -3.18 -30.16
N VAL A 28 2.61 -3.90 -29.17
CA VAL A 28 3.22 -4.05 -27.85
C VAL A 28 3.91 -5.41 -27.77
N GLN A 29 5.12 -5.46 -27.18
CA GLN A 29 5.88 -6.70 -27.07
C GLN A 29 5.33 -7.63 -25.98
N GLU A 30 4.84 -7.06 -24.87
CA GLU A 30 4.28 -7.76 -23.72
C GLU A 30 2.77 -8.02 -23.86
N ASP A 31 2.30 -9.08 -23.19
CA ASP A 31 0.87 -9.34 -23.03
C ASP A 31 0.23 -8.36 -22.04
N ILE A 32 -1.08 -8.13 -22.15
CA ILE A 32 -1.80 -7.20 -21.26
C ILE A 32 -1.64 -7.60 -19.78
N LEU A 33 -1.63 -8.90 -19.46
CA LEU A 33 -1.36 -9.38 -18.09
C LEU A 33 0.00 -8.94 -17.55
N GLU A 34 1.02 -8.95 -18.39
CA GLU A 34 2.38 -8.53 -18.03
C GLU A 34 2.44 -7.01 -17.83
N ILE A 35 1.72 -6.24 -18.65
CA ILE A 35 1.54 -4.80 -18.45
C ILE A 35 0.86 -4.51 -17.10
N LEU A 36 -0.23 -5.23 -16.78
CA LEU A 36 -0.93 -5.06 -15.50
C LEU A 36 -0.02 -5.43 -14.31
N LEU A 37 0.81 -6.47 -14.45
CA LEU A 37 1.81 -6.84 -13.45
C LEU A 37 2.87 -5.76 -13.26
N ASN A 38 3.36 -5.17 -14.35
CA ASN A 38 4.33 -4.07 -14.28
C ASN A 38 3.71 -2.83 -13.65
N LEU A 39 2.45 -2.50 -13.95
CA LEU A 39 1.72 -1.40 -13.33
C LEU A 39 1.51 -1.60 -11.82
N LYS A 40 1.36 -2.85 -11.36
CA LYS A 40 1.34 -3.18 -9.92
C LYS A 40 2.66 -2.82 -9.20
N GLY A 41 3.78 -2.80 -9.92
CA GLY A 41 5.09 -2.42 -9.41
C GLY A 41 5.35 -0.90 -9.37
N LEU A 42 4.40 -0.08 -9.85
CA LEU A 42 4.53 1.37 -9.86
C LEU A 42 4.45 1.93 -8.42
N ALA A 43 5.49 2.65 -7.99
CA ALA A 43 5.56 3.29 -6.68
C ALA A 43 5.09 4.75 -6.78
N VAL A 44 3.92 5.02 -6.24
CA VAL A 44 3.24 6.33 -6.32
C VAL A 44 2.84 6.85 -4.95
N THR A 45 2.81 8.17 -4.84
CA THR A 45 2.27 8.90 -3.68
C THR A 45 1.24 9.91 -4.15
N ILE A 46 0.17 10.05 -3.37
CA ILE A 46 -0.86 11.08 -3.58
C ILE A 46 -0.87 11.99 -2.36
N GLU A 47 -0.82 13.30 -2.58
CA GLU A 47 -0.95 14.33 -1.55
C GLU A 47 -2.36 14.93 -1.56
N GLY A 48 -2.99 15.02 -0.38
CA GLY A 48 -4.25 15.74 -0.20
C GLY A 48 -5.52 15.11 -0.79
N LYS A 49 -5.42 14.00 -1.53
CA LYS A 49 -6.56 13.27 -2.13
C LYS A 49 -6.51 11.77 -1.81
N ASP A 50 -7.67 11.11 -1.91
CA ASP A 50 -7.79 9.65 -1.73
C ASP A 50 -7.71 8.89 -3.06
N GLU A 51 -7.94 9.55 -4.19
CA GLU A 51 -7.82 8.98 -5.52
C GLU A 51 -7.24 9.98 -6.53
N ALA A 52 -6.60 9.46 -7.57
CA ALA A 52 -6.09 10.24 -8.68
C ALA A 52 -6.15 9.43 -9.99
N MET A 53 -6.41 10.13 -11.10
CA MET A 53 -6.38 9.56 -12.44
C MET A 53 -5.10 9.99 -13.14
N LEU A 54 -4.33 9.03 -13.62
CA LEU A 54 -3.12 9.22 -14.39
C LEU A 54 -3.36 8.85 -15.85
N THR A 55 -2.63 9.48 -16.75
CA THR A 55 -2.72 9.20 -18.18
C THR A 55 -1.36 8.89 -18.74
N LEU A 56 -1.25 7.83 -19.54
CA LEU A 56 -0.01 7.45 -20.21
C LEU A 56 -0.30 7.40 -21.70
N SER A 57 0.39 8.23 -22.47
CA SER A 57 0.30 8.25 -23.92
C SER A 57 1.69 8.29 -24.52
N LYS A 58 2.04 7.26 -25.29
CA LYS A 58 3.35 7.15 -25.95
C LYS A 58 3.19 6.58 -27.34
N SER A 59 3.98 7.11 -28.28
CA SER A 59 3.98 6.68 -29.67
C SER A 59 5.41 6.47 -30.16
N GLY A 60 5.58 5.46 -31.04
CA GLY A 60 6.86 5.12 -31.65
C GLY A 60 7.63 4.05 -30.86
N ALA A 61 8.57 3.42 -31.56
CA ALA A 61 9.32 2.28 -31.03
C ALA A 61 10.19 2.68 -29.82
N GLY A 62 10.11 1.89 -28.74
CA GLY A 62 10.93 2.08 -27.55
C GLY A 62 10.27 1.61 -26.25
N PRO A 63 11.01 1.64 -25.13
CA PRO A 63 10.46 1.33 -23.81
C PRO A 63 9.52 2.43 -23.34
N VAL A 64 8.39 2.05 -22.76
CA VAL A 64 7.45 2.92 -22.06
C VAL A 64 7.79 2.85 -20.57
N ILE A 65 8.20 3.97 -19.99
CA ILE A 65 8.64 4.05 -18.60
C ILE A 65 7.65 4.86 -17.76
N ALA A 66 7.71 4.69 -16.45
CA ALA A 66 6.87 5.43 -15.51
C ALA A 66 7.02 6.95 -15.61
N ALA A 67 8.18 7.44 -16.04
CA ALA A 67 8.39 8.87 -16.32
C ALA A 67 7.56 9.42 -17.49
N ASP A 68 7.05 8.57 -18.38
CA ASP A 68 6.18 8.99 -19.49
C ASP A 68 4.72 9.20 -19.02
N ILE A 69 4.39 8.84 -17.77
CA ILE A 69 3.05 9.03 -17.21
C ILE A 69 2.81 10.52 -16.96
N THR A 70 1.75 11.03 -17.55
CA THR A 70 1.22 12.38 -17.26
C THR A 70 0.37 12.31 -16.01
N HIS A 71 0.73 13.13 -15.03
CA HIS A 71 0.09 13.19 -13.72
C HIS A 71 -0.13 14.64 -13.28
N ASP A 72 -1.09 14.83 -12.37
CA ASP A 72 -1.31 16.11 -11.71
C ASP A 72 -0.21 16.38 -10.67
N GLY A 73 -0.09 17.64 -10.23
CA GLY A 73 0.90 18.05 -9.22
C GLY A 73 0.72 17.40 -7.84
N ASP A 74 -0.46 16.82 -7.58
CA ASP A 74 -0.78 16.14 -6.33
C ASP A 74 -0.27 14.69 -6.30
N VAL A 75 0.26 14.17 -7.42
CA VAL A 75 0.79 12.81 -7.53
C VAL A 75 2.29 12.88 -7.78
N THR A 76 3.05 12.09 -7.03
CA THR A 76 4.49 11.92 -7.25
C THR A 76 4.83 10.46 -7.51
N ILE A 77 5.50 10.22 -8.65
CA ILE A 77 6.03 8.92 -9.04
C ILE A 77 7.45 8.79 -8.49
N VAL A 78 7.69 7.78 -7.66
CA VAL A 78 8.95 7.61 -6.94
C VAL A 78 9.96 6.79 -7.75
N ASN A 79 9.49 5.91 -8.62
CA ASN A 79 10.32 5.06 -9.50
C ASN A 79 10.16 5.42 -10.98
N PRO A 80 10.71 6.57 -11.45
CA PRO A 80 10.53 7.04 -12.84
C PRO A 80 11.11 6.09 -13.90
N ASP A 81 12.16 5.34 -13.56
CA ASP A 81 12.85 4.42 -14.47
C ASP A 81 12.13 3.06 -14.62
N HIS A 82 11.00 2.87 -13.94
CA HIS A 82 10.25 1.62 -13.98
C HIS A 82 9.63 1.38 -15.35
N VAL A 83 9.99 0.28 -16.00
CA VAL A 83 9.49 -0.07 -17.34
C VAL A 83 8.10 -0.70 -17.23
N ILE A 84 7.17 -0.21 -18.03
CA ILE A 84 5.80 -0.70 -18.09
C ILE A 84 5.64 -1.70 -19.23
N CYS A 85 6.08 -1.34 -20.43
CA CYS A 85 6.05 -2.18 -21.64
C CYS A 85 6.99 -1.65 -22.73
N HIS A 86 7.13 -2.37 -23.83
CA HIS A 86 7.90 -1.97 -25.01
C HIS A 86 7.01 -1.87 -26.24
N LEU A 87 7.11 -0.74 -26.94
CA LEU A 87 6.44 -0.53 -28.22
C LEU A 87 7.34 -0.91 -29.38
N THR A 88 6.74 -1.55 -30.37
CA THR A 88 7.38 -1.97 -31.61
C THR A 88 6.82 -1.17 -32.80
N GLY A 89 7.70 -0.75 -33.72
CA GLY A 89 7.31 -0.02 -34.92
C GLY A 89 6.74 1.38 -34.66
N ASN A 90 5.71 1.76 -35.43
CA ASN A 90 5.02 3.06 -35.32
C ASN A 90 3.66 2.94 -34.61
N ASN A 91 3.58 2.06 -33.60
CA ASN A 91 2.36 1.89 -32.82
C ASN A 91 2.31 2.87 -31.65
N ASP A 92 1.10 3.09 -31.14
CA ASP A 92 0.81 3.93 -29.99
C ASP A 92 0.14 3.12 -28.87
N ILE A 93 0.36 3.58 -27.66
CA ILE A 93 -0.34 3.11 -26.47
C ILE A 93 -0.87 4.31 -25.72
N SER A 94 -2.14 4.19 -25.34
CA SER A 94 -2.85 5.16 -24.52
C SER A 94 -3.60 4.38 -23.45
N MET A 95 -3.40 4.77 -22.19
CA MET A 95 -4.11 4.17 -21.06
C MET A 95 -4.39 5.20 -19.96
N ARG A 96 -5.49 4.98 -19.26
CA ARG A 96 -5.86 5.69 -18.04
C ARG A 96 -5.65 4.77 -16.84
N ILE A 97 -4.92 5.25 -15.85
CA ILE A 97 -4.52 4.48 -14.66
C ILE A 97 -5.14 5.16 -13.46
N ARG A 98 -5.98 4.45 -12.71
CA ARG A 98 -6.53 4.95 -11.44
C ARG A 98 -5.63 4.51 -10.30
N VAL A 99 -5.25 5.46 -9.47
CA VAL A 99 -4.47 5.25 -8.25
C VAL A 99 -5.33 5.65 -7.07
N GLU A 100 -5.38 4.80 -6.06
CA GLU A 100 -6.10 5.08 -4.82
C GLU A 100 -5.18 4.94 -3.63
N ARG A 101 -5.53 5.66 -2.57
CA ARG A 101 -4.93 5.54 -1.26
C ARG A 101 -5.64 4.45 -0.48
N GLY A 102 -4.86 3.58 0.16
CA GLY A 102 -5.39 2.47 0.92
C GLY A 102 -4.40 1.95 1.95
N ARG A 103 -4.68 0.75 2.45
CA ARG A 103 -3.84 0.04 3.44
C ARG A 103 -3.72 -1.42 3.08
N GLY A 104 -2.53 -1.97 3.28
CA GLY A 104 -2.26 -3.40 3.11
C GLY A 104 -2.40 -3.87 1.66
N TYR A 105 -3.08 -4.98 1.47
CA TYR A 105 -3.26 -5.63 0.18
C TYR A 105 -4.74 -5.94 -0.04
N VAL A 106 -5.26 -5.57 -1.21
CA VAL A 106 -6.64 -5.87 -1.60
C VAL A 106 -6.62 -6.55 -2.98
N PRO A 107 -7.08 -7.81 -3.07
CA PRO A 107 -7.13 -8.52 -4.34
C PRO A 107 -8.21 -7.92 -5.24
N ALA A 108 -7.98 -7.96 -6.56
CA ALA A 108 -8.92 -7.46 -7.57
C ALA A 108 -10.31 -8.10 -7.43
N SER A 109 -10.37 -9.39 -7.13
CA SER A 109 -11.62 -10.16 -7.00
C SER A 109 -12.53 -9.70 -5.86
N ALA A 110 -11.97 -9.20 -4.76
CA ALA A 110 -12.75 -8.67 -3.65
C ALA A 110 -13.40 -7.32 -4.01
N ARG A 111 -12.68 -6.46 -4.74
CA ARG A 111 -13.22 -5.20 -5.25
C ARG A 111 -14.26 -5.42 -6.33
N ALA A 112 -14.06 -6.44 -7.15
CA ALA A 112 -15.02 -6.83 -8.17
C ALA A 112 -16.40 -7.23 -7.62
N GLN A 113 -16.52 -7.55 -6.33
CA GLN A 113 -17.81 -7.83 -5.69
C GLN A 113 -18.45 -6.60 -5.03
N THR A 114 -17.66 -5.56 -4.80
CA THR A 114 -18.08 -4.35 -4.06
C THR A 114 -18.47 -3.21 -5.01
N GLU A 115 -17.85 -3.16 -6.19
CA GLU A 115 -18.17 -2.19 -7.24
C GLU A 115 -19.31 -2.71 -8.13
N ASP A 116 -20.37 -1.91 -8.28
CA ASP A 116 -21.60 -2.21 -9.03
C ASP A 116 -21.38 -2.93 -10.38
N ASP A 117 -22.37 -3.74 -10.76
CA ASP A 117 -22.46 -4.57 -11.97
C ASP A 117 -22.42 -3.76 -13.29
N ASP A 118 -22.36 -2.42 -13.21
CA ASP A 118 -22.44 -1.49 -14.35
C ASP A 118 -21.06 -1.00 -14.83
N ARG A 119 -20.04 -1.85 -14.64
CA ARG A 119 -18.67 -1.53 -15.06
C ARG A 119 -18.57 -1.49 -16.59
N PRO A 120 -18.07 -0.39 -17.18
CA PRO A 120 -17.88 -0.31 -18.62
C PRO A 120 -16.83 -1.33 -19.07
N ILE A 121 -17.10 -1.96 -20.22
CA ILE A 121 -16.20 -2.93 -20.85
C ILE A 121 -14.87 -2.24 -21.17
N GLY A 122 -13.74 -2.89 -20.87
CA GLY A 122 -12.38 -2.35 -21.05
C GLY A 122 -11.74 -1.76 -19.80
N ARG A 123 -12.47 -1.69 -18.67
CA ARG A 123 -11.88 -1.36 -17.36
C ARG A 123 -11.31 -2.62 -16.72
N LEU A 124 -9.98 -2.68 -16.64
CA LEU A 124 -9.23 -3.80 -16.08
C LEU A 124 -8.94 -3.54 -14.60
N LEU A 125 -9.20 -4.54 -13.76
CA LEU A 125 -8.86 -4.46 -12.34
C LEU A 125 -7.47 -5.05 -12.08
N VAL A 126 -6.71 -4.38 -11.22
CA VAL A 126 -5.41 -4.85 -10.75
C VAL A 126 -5.51 -5.14 -9.27
N ASP A 127 -4.68 -6.02 -8.72
CA ASP A 127 -4.57 -6.15 -7.27
C ASP A 127 -3.89 -4.90 -6.69
N ALA A 128 -4.50 -4.27 -5.69
CA ALA A 128 -3.89 -3.11 -5.05
C ALA A 128 -2.97 -3.52 -3.91
N SER A 129 -1.66 -3.34 -4.14
CA SER A 129 -0.63 -3.43 -3.11
C SER A 129 -0.36 -2.05 -2.52
N PHE A 130 -1.20 -1.61 -1.58
CA PHE A 130 -1.04 -0.29 -0.93
C PHE A 130 0.14 -0.22 0.03
N SER A 131 0.63 -1.37 0.49
CA SER A 131 1.74 -1.41 1.45
C SER A 131 3.04 -0.90 0.82
N PRO A 132 3.68 0.14 1.38
CA PRO A 132 4.97 0.63 0.87
C PRO A 132 6.15 -0.27 1.27
N VAL A 133 5.91 -1.26 2.14
CA VAL A 133 6.93 -2.22 2.59
C VAL A 133 6.85 -3.48 1.72
N ALA A 134 7.90 -3.76 0.96
CA ALA A 134 7.97 -4.92 0.08
C ALA A 134 8.40 -6.19 0.83
N ARG A 135 9.37 -6.07 1.74
CA ARG A 135 9.90 -7.19 2.51
C ARG A 135 10.32 -6.75 3.90
N ILE A 136 10.08 -7.62 4.87
CA ILE A 136 10.57 -7.48 6.23
C ILE A 136 11.06 -8.83 6.75
N ALA A 137 12.19 -8.83 7.43
CA ALA A 137 12.70 -9.95 8.21
C ALA A 137 13.13 -9.43 9.58
N TYR A 138 13.05 -10.27 10.61
CA TYR A 138 13.54 -9.92 11.94
C TYR A 138 14.29 -11.10 12.55
N ASN A 139 15.29 -10.78 13.37
CA ASN A 139 16.05 -11.73 14.17
C ASN A 139 16.19 -11.18 15.59
N VAL A 140 16.15 -12.09 16.57
CA VAL A 140 16.37 -11.76 17.98
C VAL A 140 17.71 -12.35 18.40
N GLU A 141 18.61 -11.49 18.83
CA GLU A 141 19.96 -11.85 19.28
C GLU A 141 20.11 -11.57 20.78
N ALA A 142 20.93 -12.35 21.48
CA ALA A 142 21.26 -12.03 22.86
C ALA A 142 22.11 -10.75 22.91
N ALA A 143 21.69 -9.79 23.72
CA ALA A 143 22.37 -8.52 23.91
C ALA A 143 23.07 -8.50 25.26
N ARG A 144 24.33 -8.06 25.27
CA ARG A 144 25.02 -7.70 26.50
C ARG A 144 25.08 -6.18 26.60
N VAL A 145 24.39 -5.62 27.58
CA VAL A 145 24.50 -4.19 27.92
C VAL A 145 25.20 -4.10 29.26
N GLU A 146 26.48 -3.72 29.22
CA GLU A 146 27.36 -3.65 30.39
C GLU A 146 27.47 -5.00 31.13
N GLN A 147 26.94 -5.07 32.37
CA GLN A 147 26.91 -6.28 33.20
C GLN A 147 25.62 -7.08 33.03
N ARG A 148 24.62 -6.58 32.29
CA ARG A 148 23.36 -7.30 32.01
C ARG A 148 23.51 -8.18 30.79
N THR A 149 23.24 -9.47 30.95
CA THR A 149 23.31 -10.51 29.90
C THR A 149 21.95 -11.11 29.57
N ASP A 150 20.89 -10.60 30.19
CA ASP A 150 19.50 -11.06 30.09
C ASP A 150 18.64 -10.17 29.17
N LEU A 151 19.29 -9.40 28.29
CA LEU A 151 18.61 -8.52 27.35
C LEU A 151 18.61 -9.12 25.95
N ASP A 152 17.56 -8.82 25.20
CA ASP A 152 17.42 -9.19 23.81
C ASP A 152 17.63 -7.97 22.89
N LYS A 153 18.28 -8.19 21.76
CA LYS A 153 18.46 -7.22 20.67
C LYS A 153 17.61 -7.67 19.48
N LEU A 154 16.68 -6.83 19.08
CA LEU A 154 15.87 -7.02 17.88
C LEU A 154 16.58 -6.39 16.67
N VAL A 155 16.89 -7.21 15.67
CA VAL A 155 17.43 -6.79 14.37
C VAL A 155 16.31 -6.90 13.35
N ILE A 156 16.02 -5.81 12.63
CA ILE A 156 14.98 -5.76 11.59
C ILE A 156 15.65 -5.40 10.26
N ASP A 157 15.51 -6.28 9.27
CA ASP A 157 15.91 -6.03 7.89
C ASP A 157 14.67 -5.71 7.06
N MET A 158 14.59 -4.51 6.50
CA MET A 158 13.40 -4.04 5.78
C MET A 158 13.76 -3.45 4.42
N THR A 159 12.90 -3.74 3.43
CA THR A 159 12.98 -3.19 2.07
C THR A 159 11.65 -2.51 1.74
N THR A 160 11.71 -1.23 1.40
CA THR A 160 10.56 -0.44 0.93
C THR A 160 10.66 -0.21 -0.58
N ASN A 161 9.56 0.22 -1.19
CA ASN A 161 9.50 0.62 -2.61
C ASN A 161 10.00 2.06 -2.86
N GLY A 162 10.61 2.71 -1.86
CA GLY A 162 11.10 4.09 -1.93
C GLY A 162 10.07 5.15 -1.56
N THR A 163 8.77 4.82 -1.52
CA THR A 163 7.67 5.75 -1.15
C THR A 163 7.78 6.25 0.29
N ILE A 164 8.43 5.47 1.16
CA ILE A 164 8.72 5.83 2.54
C ILE A 164 10.11 5.30 2.90
N ASP A 165 10.83 6.09 3.70
CA ASP A 165 12.10 5.65 4.26
C ASP A 165 11.86 4.52 5.28
N PRO A 166 12.72 3.48 5.34
CA PRO A 166 12.60 2.41 6.31
C PRO A 166 12.52 2.88 7.78
N GLU A 167 13.30 3.89 8.17
CA GLU A 167 13.27 4.42 9.54
C GLU A 167 11.90 5.05 9.84
N GLU A 168 11.39 5.84 8.89
CA GLU A 168 10.09 6.48 9.04
C GLU A 168 8.95 5.45 9.07
N ALA A 169 9.04 4.38 8.27
CA ALA A 169 8.07 3.29 8.29
C ALA A 169 8.02 2.61 9.66
N ILE A 170 9.16 2.38 10.31
CA ILE A 170 9.21 1.83 11.68
C ILE A 170 8.54 2.80 12.65
N ARG A 171 8.89 4.09 12.60
CA ARG A 171 8.32 5.12 13.49
C ARG A 171 6.80 5.19 13.37
N ARG A 172 6.27 5.28 12.15
CA ARG A 172 4.81 5.31 11.90
C ARG A 172 4.14 4.02 12.38
N SER A 173 4.76 2.87 12.17
CA SER A 173 4.20 1.60 12.61
C SER A 173 4.15 1.45 14.13
N ALA A 174 5.13 2.01 14.85
CA ALA A 174 5.14 2.03 16.30
C ALA A 174 4.02 2.91 16.86
N THR A 175 3.77 4.07 16.24
CA THR A 175 2.61 4.92 16.58
C THR A 175 1.29 4.19 16.38
N ILE A 176 1.11 3.54 15.22
CA ILE A 176 -0.10 2.73 14.96
C ILE A 176 -0.26 1.63 16.02
N LEU A 177 0.83 0.95 16.39
CA LEU A 177 0.78 -0.09 17.43
C LEU A 177 0.36 0.47 18.79
N ALA A 178 0.87 1.63 19.19
CA ALA A 178 0.50 2.29 20.43
C ALA A 178 -1.00 2.63 20.45
N GLU A 179 -1.52 3.25 19.38
CA GLU A 179 -2.95 3.56 19.23
C GLU A 179 -3.84 2.32 19.32
N GLN A 180 -3.41 1.19 18.78
CA GLN A 180 -4.17 -0.07 18.88
C GLN A 180 -4.14 -0.66 20.30
N LEU A 181 -3.08 -0.41 21.08
CA LEU A 181 -2.96 -0.86 22.46
C LEU A 181 -3.77 -0.01 23.43
N ASP A 182 -3.99 1.27 23.12
CA ASP A 182 -4.77 2.20 23.97
C ASP A 182 -6.17 1.66 24.28
N ALA A 183 -6.83 1.02 23.30
CA ALA A 183 -8.14 0.37 23.51
C ALA A 183 -8.14 -0.65 24.66
N PHE A 184 -7.02 -1.33 24.92
CA PHE A 184 -6.89 -2.29 26.02
C PHE A 184 -6.54 -1.63 27.36
N VAL A 185 -5.92 -0.45 27.34
CA VAL A 185 -5.56 0.30 28.55
C VAL A 185 -6.81 0.94 29.15
N GLU A 186 -7.65 1.57 28.33
CA GLU A 186 -8.91 2.19 28.77
C GLU A 186 -9.89 1.18 29.38
N LEU A 187 -9.87 -0.08 28.91
CA LEU A 187 -10.66 -1.18 29.47
C LEU A 187 -10.27 -1.54 30.92
N ARG A 188 -9.05 -1.21 31.38
CA ARG A 188 -8.58 -1.51 32.74
C ARG A 188 -9.03 -0.48 33.79
N ASP A 189 -9.32 0.75 33.38
CA ASP A 189 -9.78 1.81 34.30
C ASP A 189 -11.20 1.57 34.84
N VAL A 190 -11.89 0.51 34.38
CA VAL A 190 -13.23 0.12 34.85
C VAL A 190 -13.19 -0.92 36.00
N THR A 191 -12.01 -1.31 36.48
CA THR A 191 -11.85 -2.42 37.45
C THR A 191 -11.40 -2.04 38.86
N GLU A 192 -11.57 -0.80 39.30
CA GLU A 192 -11.61 -0.49 40.73
C GLU A 192 -13.06 -0.30 41.18
N PRO A 193 -13.75 -1.34 41.68
CA PRO A 193 -14.94 -1.10 42.48
C PRO A 193 -14.48 -0.33 43.72
N GLU A 194 -14.92 0.92 43.88
CA GLU A 194 -14.78 1.66 45.13
C GLU A 194 -15.36 0.76 46.24
N MET A 195 -14.45 0.20 47.05
CA MET A 195 -14.83 -0.56 48.23
C MET A 195 -15.39 0.47 49.22
N LYS A 196 -16.71 0.69 49.18
CA LYS A 196 -17.40 1.47 50.21
C LYS A 196 -17.11 0.80 51.54
N GLU A 197 -16.26 1.41 52.35
CA GLU A 197 -16.14 1.06 53.76
C GLU A 197 -17.51 1.28 54.41
N GLU A 198 -18.23 0.20 54.66
CA GLU A 198 -19.34 0.23 55.60
C GLU A 198 -18.76 0.54 56.97
N LYS A 199 -18.92 1.80 57.41
CA LYS A 199 -18.69 2.17 58.80
C LYS A 199 -19.61 1.31 59.67
N PRO A 200 -19.10 0.63 60.70
CA PRO A 200 -19.97 -0.09 61.62
C PRO A 200 -20.88 0.93 62.31
N GLU A 201 -22.17 0.85 62.00
CA GLU A 201 -23.21 1.50 62.78
C GLU A 201 -23.35 0.65 64.05
N PHE A 202 -22.72 1.07 65.15
CA PHE A 202 -23.10 0.85 66.56
C PHE A 202 -21.88 1.04 67.47
N ASP A 203 -21.86 2.15 68.22
CA ASP A 203 -21.00 2.32 69.40
C ASP A 203 -21.58 1.51 70.58
N PRO A 204 -20.78 0.70 71.29
CA PRO A 204 -21.26 -0.02 72.47
C PRO A 204 -21.43 0.92 73.67
N ILE A 205 -22.59 0.84 74.34
CA ILE A 205 -22.82 1.37 75.70
C ILE A 205 -22.56 0.27 76.72
#